data_AF-A0A529LG32-F1
#
_entry.id   AF-A0A529LG32-F1
#
_cell.length_a   1.000
_cell.length_b   1.000
_cell.length_c   1.000
_cell.angle_alpha   90.00
_cell.angle_beta   90.00
_cell.angle_gamma   90.00
#
_symmetry.space_group_name_H-M   'P 1'
#
loop_
_entity.id
_entity.type
_entity.pdbx_description
1 polymer ?
#
loop_
_entity_poly.entity_id
_entity_poly.type
_entity_poly.pdbx_seq_one_letter_code
_entity_poly.pdbx_strand_id
1 'polypeptide(L)'
;DIEVRLRLSDHNVDIMKEGIDVAFRLGIIEDSSLRMRGIMECERVLVAAPKYLEARGEPIEPQELIGKKHDCLMLRYSGAREYVWTLQTPTGPQKFEVHGPYDTDDGDVLTGWALSGRGIINKPRFEVEPFIRDRRLKVILSSTPPTPVQFAAVYPHKKLQDPKVRLLLDFMAERCQRLINDLLAGK
;
A
#
# COMPACT_ATOMS: atom_id res chain seq x y z
N ASP A 1 22.15 -22.57 11.46
CA ASP A 1 21.96 -21.73 10.27
C ASP A 1 20.51 -21.69 9.84
N ILE A 2 20.05 -20.55 9.31
CA ILE A 2 18.69 -20.33 8.79
C ILE A 2 18.82 -20.01 7.30
N GLU A 3 18.21 -20.83 6.44
CA GLU A 3 18.10 -20.54 5.01
C GLU A 3 16.81 -19.78 4.73
N VAL A 4 16.89 -18.72 3.91
CA VAL A 4 15.75 -17.89 3.54
C VAL A 4 15.46 -18.04 2.06
N ARG A 5 14.21 -18.39 1.73
CA ARG A 5 13.68 -18.38 0.36
C ARG A 5 12.67 -17.24 0.25
N LEU A 6 13.05 -16.17 -0.45
CA LEU A 6 12.22 -14.99 -0.60
C LEU A 6 11.37 -15.09 -1.87
N ARG A 7 10.09 -14.76 -1.75
CA ARG A 7 9.17 -14.52 -2.86
C ARG A 7 8.55 -13.14 -2.67
N LEU A 8 8.46 -12.39 -3.76
CA LEU A 8 7.84 -11.07 -3.80
C LEU A 8 6.63 -11.15 -4.72
N SER A 9 5.49 -10.66 -4.26
CA SER A 9 4.26 -10.60 -5.02
C SER A 9 3.31 -9.62 -4.35
N ASP A 10 2.70 -8.73 -5.13
CA ASP A 10 1.59 -7.89 -4.68
C ASP A 10 0.28 -8.68 -4.55
N HIS A 11 0.22 -9.89 -5.09
CA HIS A 11 -0.96 -10.74 -5.00
C HIS A 11 -1.09 -11.37 -3.60
N ASN A 12 -2.34 -11.60 -3.19
CA ASN A 12 -2.62 -12.42 -2.02
C ASN A 12 -2.31 -13.90 -2.32
N VAL A 13 -1.11 -14.34 -1.93
CA VAL A 13 -0.68 -15.74 -2.07
C VAL A 13 -1.33 -16.65 -1.03
N ASP A 14 -1.72 -17.86 -1.44
CA ASP A 14 -2.18 -18.91 -0.53
C ASP A 14 -0.96 -19.57 0.14
N ILE A 15 -0.62 -19.10 1.34
CA ILE A 15 0.58 -19.54 2.04
C ILE A 15 0.55 -21.03 2.40
N MET A 16 -0.63 -21.62 2.55
CA MET A 16 -0.77 -23.04 2.87
C MET A 16 -0.49 -23.88 1.64
N LYS A 17 -1.10 -23.53 0.50
CA LYS A 17 -0.91 -24.24 -0.77
C LYS A 17 0.51 -24.10 -1.30
N GLU A 18 1.13 -22.94 -1.10
CA GLU A 18 2.48 -22.66 -1.60
C GLU A 18 3.61 -23.09 -0.66
N GLY A 19 3.28 -23.60 0.54
CA GLY A 19 4.28 -24.01 1.53
C GLY A 19 5.10 -22.83 2.09
N ILE A 20 4.50 -21.65 2.17
CA ILE A 20 5.12 -20.44 2.71
C ILE A 20 4.98 -20.44 4.23
N ASP A 21 6.12 -20.30 4.93
CA ASP A 21 6.13 -20.29 6.40
C ASP A 21 5.58 -18.99 7.00
N VAL A 22 5.91 -17.85 6.38
CA VAL A 22 5.51 -16.50 6.79
C VAL A 22 5.29 -15.63 5.55
N ALA A 23 4.19 -14.88 5.51
CA ALA A 23 3.97 -13.82 4.52
C ALA A 23 3.84 -12.47 5.22
N PHE A 24 4.52 -11.46 4.70
CA PHE A 24 4.35 -10.06 5.12
C PHE A 24 3.33 -9.41 4.18
N ARG A 25 2.29 -8.78 4.74
CA ARG A 25 1.16 -8.22 3.99
C ARG A 25 0.85 -6.80 4.41
N LEU A 26 0.57 -5.96 3.42
CA LEU A 26 0.01 -4.63 3.56
C LEU A 26 -1.44 -4.66 3.10
N GLY A 27 -2.38 -4.25 3.93
CA GLY A 27 -3.77 -4.15 3.53
C GLY A 27 -4.76 -4.32 4.69
N ILE A 28 -6.02 -4.51 4.32
CA ILE A 28 -7.04 -5.00 5.23
C ILE A 28 -6.89 -6.51 5.28
N ILE A 29 -6.50 -7.04 6.43
CA ILE A 29 -6.33 -8.48 6.61
C ILE A 29 -7.63 -9.01 7.19
N GLU A 30 -8.43 -9.66 6.34
CA GLU A 30 -9.68 -10.31 6.74
C GLU A 30 -9.42 -11.51 7.66
N ASP A 31 -10.40 -11.81 8.52
CA ASP A 31 -10.32 -12.95 9.41
C ASP A 31 -10.08 -14.24 8.62
N SER A 32 -8.99 -14.92 8.96
CA SER A 32 -8.59 -16.18 8.33
C SER A 32 -8.26 -17.20 9.41
N SER A 33 -8.13 -18.47 9.02
CA SER A 33 -7.60 -19.52 9.90
C SER A 33 -6.12 -19.34 10.25
N LEU A 34 -5.47 -18.30 9.71
CA LEU A 34 -4.07 -17.96 9.93
C LEU A 34 -3.92 -17.07 11.17
N ARG A 35 -2.74 -17.15 11.78
CA ARG A 35 -2.36 -16.21 12.84
C ARG A 35 -1.75 -14.97 12.23
N MET A 36 -1.98 -13.84 12.87
CA MET A 36 -1.44 -12.54 12.49
C MET A 36 -0.59 -11.96 13.62
N ARG A 37 0.56 -11.38 13.25
CA ARG A 37 1.34 -10.49 14.09
C ARG A 37 1.37 -9.12 13.44
N GLY A 38 0.64 -8.15 14.02
CA GLY A 38 0.68 -6.76 13.58
C GLY A 38 2.09 -6.20 13.75
N ILE A 39 2.58 -5.50 12.71
CA ILE A 39 3.86 -4.81 12.73
C ILE A 39 3.61 -3.32 12.95
N MET A 40 2.83 -2.68 12.09
CA MET A 40 2.44 -1.28 12.26
C MET A 40 1.23 -0.93 11.40
N GLU A 41 0.57 0.16 11.73
CA GLU A 41 -0.36 0.83 10.82
C GLU A 41 0.43 1.74 9.88
N CYS A 42 0.13 1.67 8.58
CA CYS A 42 0.77 2.46 7.54
C CYS A 42 -0.22 3.46 6.95
N GLU A 43 0.13 4.75 7.05
CA GLU A 43 -0.60 5.82 6.36
C GLU A 43 -0.61 5.59 4.86
N ARG A 44 -1.72 5.94 4.22
CA ARG A 44 -1.85 5.97 2.75
C ARG A 44 -2.01 7.40 2.28
N VAL A 45 -1.54 7.66 1.06
CA VAL A 45 -1.59 8.96 0.42
C VAL A 45 -2.05 8.83 -1.02
N LEU A 46 -2.81 9.83 -1.48
CA LEU A 46 -3.02 10.06 -2.90
C LEU A 46 -1.89 10.94 -3.41
N VAL A 47 -1.24 10.50 -4.48
CA VAL A 47 -0.11 11.21 -5.08
C VAL A 47 -0.21 11.25 -6.59
N ALA A 48 0.29 12.33 -7.17
CA ALA A 48 0.49 12.48 -8.61
C ALA A 48 1.75 13.30 -8.89
N ALA A 49 2.35 13.13 -10.08
CA ALA A 49 3.44 13.99 -10.49
C ALA A 49 2.96 15.43 -10.76
N PRO A 50 3.77 16.47 -10.47
CA PRO A 50 3.43 17.86 -10.77
C PRO A 50 2.97 18.08 -12.21
N LYS A 51 3.64 17.43 -13.19
CA LYS A 51 3.28 17.49 -14.62
C LYS A 51 1.84 17.04 -14.89
N TYR A 52 1.33 16.03 -14.18
CA TYR A 52 -0.06 15.59 -14.34
C TYR A 52 -1.02 16.67 -13.81
N LEU A 53 -0.71 17.23 -12.63
CA LEU A 53 -1.53 18.27 -11.99
C LEU A 53 -1.54 19.57 -12.79
N GLU A 54 -0.43 19.95 -13.41
CA GLU A 54 -0.36 21.09 -14.35
C GLU A 54 -1.27 20.89 -15.56
N ALA A 55 -1.33 19.67 -16.10
CA ALA A 55 -2.11 19.36 -17.30
C ALA A 55 -3.61 19.11 -17.02
N ARG A 56 -3.95 18.55 -15.85
CA ARG A 56 -5.31 18.08 -15.52
C ARG A 56 -5.97 18.86 -14.39
N GLY A 57 -5.25 19.76 -13.74
CA GLY A 57 -5.65 20.41 -12.49
C GLY A 57 -5.42 19.52 -11.27
N GLU A 58 -5.31 20.13 -10.09
CA GLU A 58 -5.25 19.42 -8.82
C GLU A 58 -6.66 19.32 -8.21
N PRO A 59 -7.13 18.10 -7.84
CA PRO A 59 -8.41 17.96 -7.17
C PRO A 59 -8.33 18.51 -5.75
N ILE A 60 -9.31 19.36 -5.39
CA ILE A 60 -9.39 20.00 -4.06
C ILE A 60 -10.30 19.17 -3.13
N GLU A 61 -11.26 18.45 -3.70
CA GLU A 61 -12.19 17.58 -2.97
C GLU A 61 -12.25 16.18 -3.61
N PRO A 62 -12.49 15.11 -2.81
CA PRO A 62 -12.65 13.75 -3.32
C PRO A 62 -13.58 13.57 -4.51
N GLN A 63 -14.69 14.30 -4.52
CA GLN A 63 -15.71 14.24 -5.57
C GLN A 63 -15.15 14.65 -6.93
N GLU A 64 -14.12 15.49 -6.95
CA GLU A 64 -13.49 15.95 -8.19
C GLU A 64 -12.73 14.82 -8.90
N LEU A 65 -12.26 13.80 -8.16
CA LEU A 65 -11.65 12.59 -8.76
C LEU A 65 -12.58 11.99 -9.83
N ILE A 66 -13.88 11.93 -9.52
CA ILE A 66 -14.92 11.36 -10.37
C ILE A 66 -15.50 12.44 -11.30
N GLY A 67 -15.92 13.57 -10.73
CA GLY A 67 -16.63 14.63 -11.46
C GLY A 67 -15.79 15.28 -12.57
N LYS A 68 -14.47 15.43 -12.35
CA LYS A 68 -13.53 15.92 -13.37
C LYS A 68 -12.86 14.80 -14.17
N LYS A 69 -13.23 13.54 -13.91
CA LYS A 69 -12.68 12.34 -14.56
C LYS A 69 -11.16 12.31 -14.52
N HIS A 70 -10.58 12.48 -13.32
CA HIS A 70 -9.15 12.31 -13.15
C HIS A 70 -8.74 10.86 -13.43
N ASP A 71 -7.55 10.70 -14.01
CA ASP A 71 -6.95 9.42 -14.35
C ASP A 71 -6.46 8.73 -13.07
N CYS A 72 -7.32 7.94 -12.43
CA CYS A 72 -6.98 7.20 -11.21
C CYS A 72 -6.43 5.82 -11.59
N LEU A 73 -5.14 5.60 -11.36
CA LEU A 73 -4.46 4.35 -11.76
C LEU A 73 -4.54 3.34 -10.60
N MET A 74 -4.76 2.07 -10.93
CA MET A 74 -5.16 1.06 -9.94
C MET A 74 -4.16 -0.10 -9.87
N LEU A 75 -3.85 -0.56 -8.66
CA LEU A 75 -3.24 -1.88 -8.47
C LEU A 75 -4.36 -2.92 -8.52
N ARG A 76 -4.41 -3.75 -9.57
CA ARG A 76 -5.50 -4.69 -9.83
C ARG A 76 -4.97 -6.09 -10.01
N TYR A 77 -5.36 -6.97 -9.10
CA TYR A 77 -5.17 -8.41 -9.18
C TYR A 77 -6.42 -9.13 -8.68
N SER A 78 -6.47 -10.46 -8.81
CA SER A 78 -7.63 -11.25 -8.40
C SER A 78 -8.01 -11.01 -6.93
N GLY A 79 -9.23 -10.53 -6.69
CA GLY A 79 -9.74 -10.20 -5.36
C GLY A 79 -9.44 -8.77 -4.87
N ALA A 80 -8.63 -7.99 -5.59
CA ALA A 80 -8.36 -6.59 -5.24
C ALA A 80 -9.60 -5.70 -5.50
N ARG A 81 -9.96 -4.86 -4.53
CA ARG A 81 -11.04 -3.85 -4.65
C ARG A 81 -10.50 -2.42 -4.74
N GLU A 82 -9.35 -2.26 -5.37
CA GLU A 82 -8.64 -0.97 -5.44
C GLU A 82 -9.28 0.07 -6.38
N TYR A 83 -10.32 -0.30 -7.11
CA TYR A 83 -11.18 0.65 -7.83
C TYR A 83 -12.11 1.44 -6.90
N VAL A 84 -12.20 1.06 -5.62
CA VAL A 84 -12.93 1.81 -4.58
C VAL A 84 -11.94 2.39 -3.59
N TRP A 85 -11.73 3.71 -3.64
CA TRP A 85 -10.90 4.41 -2.67
C TRP A 85 -11.75 4.84 -1.47
N THR A 86 -11.37 4.40 -0.28
CA THR A 86 -12.01 4.86 0.96
C THR A 86 -11.20 6.02 1.52
N LEU A 87 -11.77 7.23 1.49
CA LEU A 87 -11.12 8.45 1.97
C LEU A 87 -11.77 8.91 3.27
N GLN A 88 -10.95 9.41 4.19
CA GLN A 88 -11.42 9.99 5.45
C GLN A 88 -11.98 11.38 5.17
N THR A 89 -13.29 11.59 5.33
CA THR A 89 -13.93 12.91 5.14
C THR A 89 -14.41 13.47 6.48
N PRO A 90 -14.82 14.75 6.57
CA PRO A 90 -15.35 15.33 7.80
C PRO A 90 -16.57 14.61 8.38
N THR A 91 -17.30 13.84 7.56
CA THR A 91 -18.47 13.05 7.98
C THR A 91 -18.14 11.57 8.21
N GLY A 92 -16.87 11.19 8.13
CA GLY A 92 -16.36 9.83 8.29
C GLY A 92 -15.79 9.23 7.00
N PRO A 93 -15.36 7.96 7.03
CA PRO A 93 -14.85 7.29 5.83
C PRO A 93 -15.92 7.16 4.73
N GLN A 94 -15.62 7.64 3.53
CA GLN A 94 -16.50 7.55 2.36
C GLN A 94 -15.81 6.81 1.21
N LYS A 95 -16.59 6.05 0.44
CA LYS A 95 -16.13 5.26 -0.69
C LYS A 95 -16.32 6.04 -2.00
N PHE A 96 -15.26 6.07 -2.80
CA PHE A 96 -15.23 6.68 -4.12
C PHE A 96 -14.87 5.62 -5.15
N GLU A 97 -15.82 5.31 -6.04
CA GLU A 97 -15.56 4.45 -7.20
C GLU A 97 -14.81 5.27 -8.24
N VAL A 98 -13.50 5.05 -8.32
CA VAL A 98 -12.62 5.79 -9.21
C VAL A 98 -12.39 5.02 -10.50
N HIS A 99 -12.03 5.76 -11.55
CA HIS A 99 -11.75 5.22 -12.86
C HIS A 99 -10.47 5.83 -13.43
N GLY A 100 -9.82 5.10 -14.32
CA GLY A 100 -8.64 5.59 -15.01
C GLY A 100 -8.25 4.68 -16.16
N PRO A 101 -7.31 5.13 -16.99
CA PRO A 101 -6.97 4.46 -18.24
C PRO A 101 -6.10 3.22 -18.04
N TYR A 102 -5.40 3.09 -16.90
CA TYR A 102 -4.44 2.03 -16.65
C TYR A 102 -4.64 1.35 -15.30
N ASP A 103 -4.44 0.04 -15.30
CA ASP A 103 -4.26 -0.78 -14.12
C ASP A 103 -3.09 -1.75 -14.34
N THR A 104 -2.46 -2.17 -13.24
CA THR A 104 -1.33 -3.09 -13.20
C THR A 104 -1.46 -3.92 -11.93
N ASP A 105 -0.87 -5.11 -11.89
CA ASP A 105 -0.80 -5.92 -10.68
C ASP A 105 0.52 -5.75 -9.92
N ASP A 106 1.40 -4.85 -10.36
CA ASP A 106 2.69 -4.55 -9.75
C ASP A 106 2.77 -3.11 -9.21
N GLY A 107 3.12 -2.98 -7.93
CA GLY A 107 3.16 -1.71 -7.21
C GLY A 107 4.26 -0.75 -7.64
N ASP A 108 5.37 -1.25 -8.16
CA ASP A 108 6.49 -0.45 -8.66
C ASP A 108 6.17 0.12 -10.05
N VAL A 109 5.54 -0.69 -10.91
CA VAL A 109 5.01 -0.24 -12.21
C VAL A 109 3.99 0.88 -12.01
N LEU A 110 3.07 0.72 -11.05
CA LEU A 110 2.07 1.74 -10.72
C LEU A 110 2.71 3.07 -10.31
N THR A 111 3.76 3.00 -9.48
CA THR A 111 4.54 4.17 -9.05
C THR A 111 5.26 4.82 -10.23
N GLY A 112 5.85 4.01 -11.11
CA GLY A 112 6.50 4.48 -12.33
C GLY A 112 5.57 5.25 -13.27
N TRP A 113 4.31 4.81 -13.41
CA TRP A 113 3.31 5.54 -14.18
C TRP A 113 2.92 6.88 -13.56
N ALA A 114 2.71 6.93 -12.25
CA ALA A 114 2.45 8.20 -11.57
C ALA A 114 3.61 9.19 -11.74
N LEU A 115 4.86 8.73 -11.55
CA LEU A 115 6.08 9.52 -11.77
C LEU A 115 6.19 10.04 -13.21
N SER A 116 5.69 9.29 -14.18
CA SER A 116 5.65 9.67 -15.59
C SER A 116 4.50 10.63 -15.94
N GLY A 117 3.71 11.05 -14.95
CA GLY A 117 2.58 11.97 -15.11
C GLY A 117 1.35 11.33 -15.76
N ARG A 118 1.13 10.02 -15.56
CA ARG A 118 0.00 9.29 -16.15
C ARG A 118 -1.30 9.39 -15.35
N GLY A 119 -1.23 9.77 -14.07
CA GLY A 119 -2.41 9.79 -13.22
C GLY A 119 -2.12 9.93 -11.73
N ILE A 120 -3.18 9.71 -10.96
CA ILE A 120 -3.21 9.70 -9.49
C ILE A 120 -3.16 8.25 -9.02
N ILE A 121 -2.34 7.97 -8.01
CA ILE A 121 -2.25 6.64 -7.36
C ILE A 121 -2.51 6.74 -5.86
N ASN A 122 -2.93 5.62 -5.26
CA ASN A 122 -3.16 5.49 -3.83
C ASN A 122 -2.17 4.48 -3.21
N LYS A 123 -1.16 4.96 -2.50
CA LYS A 123 -0.06 4.12 -1.98
C LYS A 123 0.16 4.29 -0.48
N PRO A 124 0.71 3.28 0.21
CA PRO A 124 1.35 3.49 1.51
C PRO A 124 2.40 4.60 1.40
N ARG A 125 2.39 5.54 2.34
CA ARG A 125 3.24 6.74 2.28
C ARG A 125 4.72 6.39 2.17
N PHE A 126 5.18 5.43 2.97
CA PHE A 126 6.59 5.07 3.02
C PHE A 126 7.15 4.59 1.67
N GLU A 127 6.32 4.00 0.79
CA GLU A 127 6.77 3.52 -0.52
C GLU A 127 7.06 4.67 -1.50
N VAL A 128 6.37 5.80 -1.33
CA VAL A 128 6.46 6.96 -2.23
C VAL A 128 7.15 8.16 -1.58
N GLU A 129 7.48 8.07 -0.29
CA GLU A 129 8.11 9.15 0.48
C GLU A 129 9.39 9.71 -0.15
N PRO A 130 10.34 8.90 -0.69
CA PRO A 130 11.50 9.45 -1.40
C PRO A 130 11.12 10.37 -2.56
N PHE A 131 10.10 10.00 -3.33
CA PHE A 131 9.64 10.79 -4.48
C PHE A 131 8.85 12.03 -4.07
N ILE A 132 8.16 11.98 -2.94
CA ILE A 132 7.50 13.14 -2.34
C ILE A 132 8.56 14.15 -1.89
N ARG A 133 9.60 13.67 -1.19
CA ARG A 133 10.71 14.49 -0.68
C ARG A 133 11.45 15.21 -1.81
N ASP A 134 11.70 14.49 -2.91
CA ASP A 134 12.35 15.03 -4.11
C ASP A 134 11.40 15.84 -5.00
N ARG A 135 10.14 16.07 -4.56
CA ARG A 135 9.09 16.80 -5.29
C ARG A 135 8.74 16.22 -6.66
N ARG A 136 9.09 14.96 -6.90
CA ARG A 136 8.71 14.21 -8.11
C ARG A 136 7.27 13.74 -8.06
N LEU A 137 6.74 13.53 -6.86
CA LEU A 137 5.33 13.33 -6.57
C LEU A 137 4.87 14.40 -5.58
N LYS A 138 3.60 14.80 -5.69
CA LYS A 138 2.92 15.69 -4.76
C LYS A 138 1.78 14.92 -4.10
N VAL A 139 1.69 15.01 -2.78
CA VAL A 139 0.51 14.56 -2.02
C VAL A 139 -0.64 15.50 -2.31
N ILE A 140 -1.78 14.94 -2.71
CA ILE A 140 -3.03 15.67 -2.97
C ILE A 140 -4.12 15.20 -2.01
N LEU A 141 -5.21 15.97 -1.90
CA LEU A 141 -6.33 15.66 -1.01
C LEU A 141 -5.88 15.37 0.43
N SER A 142 -4.90 16.13 0.94
CA SER A 142 -4.29 15.91 2.25
C SER A 142 -5.25 16.15 3.43
N SER A 143 -6.33 16.89 3.21
CA SER A 143 -7.43 17.07 4.17
C SER A 143 -8.37 15.86 4.24
N THR A 144 -8.36 15.01 3.21
CA THR A 144 -9.17 13.81 3.12
C THR A 144 -8.35 12.60 2.65
N PRO A 145 -7.33 12.17 3.43
CA PRO A 145 -6.43 11.10 3.03
C PRO A 145 -7.16 9.76 2.96
N PRO A 146 -6.63 8.77 2.22
CA PRO A 146 -7.14 7.41 2.27
C PRO A 146 -7.04 6.82 3.68
N THR A 147 -7.94 5.89 4.01
CA THR A 147 -7.83 5.13 5.27
C THR A 147 -6.50 4.36 5.31
N PRO A 148 -5.82 4.29 6.47
CA PRO A 148 -4.57 3.55 6.60
C PRO A 148 -4.77 2.05 6.39
N VAL A 149 -3.66 1.34 6.21
CA VAL A 149 -3.64 -0.13 6.07
C VAL A 149 -2.72 -0.76 7.10
N GLN A 150 -2.99 -2.00 7.46
CA GLN A 150 -2.15 -2.74 8.39
C GLN A 150 -0.97 -3.36 7.65
N PHE A 151 0.24 -3.17 8.17
CA PHE A 151 1.38 -4.02 7.88
C PHE A 151 1.47 -5.12 8.92
N ALA A 152 1.45 -6.38 8.50
CA ALA A 152 1.53 -7.51 9.42
C ALA A 152 2.23 -8.72 8.79
N ALA A 153 2.72 -9.60 9.66
CA ALA A 153 3.12 -10.94 9.28
C ALA A 153 1.98 -11.93 9.52
N VAL A 154 1.69 -12.77 8.53
CA VAL A 154 0.65 -13.81 8.55
C VAL A 154 1.31 -15.17 8.39
N TYR A 155 0.90 -16.15 9.20
CA TYR A 155 1.51 -17.48 9.23
C TYR A 155 0.54 -18.56 9.73
N PRO A 156 0.76 -19.85 9.39
CA PRO A 156 -0.07 -20.95 9.88
C PRO A 156 0.11 -21.13 11.39
N HIS A 157 -0.98 -21.43 12.12
CA HIS A 157 -0.96 -21.56 13.59
C HIS A 157 0.14 -22.50 14.11
N LYS A 158 0.35 -23.65 13.46
CA LYS A 158 1.34 -24.65 13.89
C LYS A 158 2.79 -24.16 13.70
N LYS A 159 3.03 -23.20 12.80
CA LYS A 159 4.38 -22.74 12.44
C LYS A 159 4.98 -21.78 13.46
N LEU A 160 4.18 -21.10 14.28
CA LEU A 160 4.71 -20.24 15.36
C LEU A 160 5.47 -21.04 16.44
N GLN A 161 5.27 -22.36 16.50
CA GLN A 161 6.01 -23.23 17.40
C GLN A 161 7.44 -23.52 16.90
N ASP A 162 7.75 -23.28 15.63
CA ASP A 162 9.10 -23.44 15.08
C ASP A 162 9.98 -22.27 15.55
N PRO A 163 11.07 -22.52 16.31
CA PRO A 163 11.95 -21.47 16.81
C PRO A 163 12.51 -20.56 15.72
N LYS A 164 12.76 -21.09 14.50
CA LYS A 164 13.31 -20.29 13.40
C LYS A 164 12.32 -19.25 12.89
N VAL A 165 11.03 -19.60 12.85
CA VAL A 165 9.94 -18.73 12.41
C VAL A 165 9.74 -17.63 13.45
N ARG A 166 9.73 -17.98 14.74
CA ARG A 166 9.61 -16.98 15.81
C ARG A 166 10.75 -15.97 15.79
N LEU A 167 12.00 -16.44 15.68
CA LEU A 167 13.17 -15.57 15.60
C LEU A 167 13.12 -14.64 14.38
N LEU A 168 12.73 -15.17 13.20
CA LEU A 168 12.55 -14.36 11.99
C LEU A 168 11.46 -13.29 12.19
N LEU A 169 10.32 -13.66 12.77
CA LEU A 169 9.22 -12.73 13.03
C LEU A 169 9.62 -11.62 13.99
N ASP A 170 10.33 -11.94 15.08
CA ASP A 170 10.83 -10.95 16.04
C ASP A 170 11.79 -9.97 15.38
N PHE A 171 12.79 -10.51 14.67
CA PHE A 171 13.78 -9.71 13.96
C PHE A 171 13.15 -8.80 12.89
N MET A 172 12.29 -9.35 12.03
CA MET A 172 11.69 -8.59 10.94
C MET A 172 10.70 -7.55 11.44
N ALA A 173 9.88 -7.85 12.46
CA ALA A 173 8.94 -6.87 12.99
C ALA A 173 9.66 -5.63 13.52
N GLU A 174 10.69 -5.81 14.35
CA GLU A 174 11.49 -4.70 14.88
C GLU A 174 12.26 -3.96 13.77
N ARG A 175 12.87 -4.70 12.84
CA ARG A 175 13.66 -4.11 11.76
C ARG A 175 12.80 -3.30 10.80
N CYS A 176 11.63 -3.81 10.40
CA CYS A 176 10.72 -3.11 9.50
C CYS A 176 10.19 -1.81 10.13
N GLN A 177 9.72 -1.86 11.38
CA GLN A 177 9.26 -0.65 12.09
C GLN A 177 10.34 0.42 12.10
N ARG A 178 11.58 0.07 12.47
CA ARG A 178 12.70 1.03 12.48
C ARG A 178 12.96 1.60 11.09
N LEU A 179 13.11 0.75 10.07
CA LEU A 179 13.43 1.19 8.71
C LEU A 179 12.35 2.11 8.12
N ILE A 180 11.08 1.78 8.34
CA ILE A 180 9.96 2.60 7.86
C ILE A 180 9.94 3.94 8.59
N ASN A 181 10.13 3.94 9.92
CA ASN A 181 10.17 5.18 10.70
C ASN A 181 11.36 6.06 10.32
N ASP A 182 12.54 5.49 10.11
CA ASP A 182 13.73 6.22 9.67
C ASP A 182 13.51 6.81 8.27
N LEU A 183 12.95 6.03 7.35
CA LEU A 183 12.62 6.49 5.99
C LEU A 183 11.65 7.67 6.02
N LEU A 184 10.59 7.60 6.83
CA LEU A 184 9.60 8.67 7.00
C LEU A 184 10.19 9.89 7.71
N ALA A 185 11.14 9.69 8.62
CA ALA A 185 11.87 10.76 9.30
C ALA A 185 12.97 11.41 8.43
N GLY A 186 13.22 10.88 7.23
CA GLY A 186 14.26 11.36 6.33
C GLY A 186 15.69 11.08 6.82
N LYS A 187 15.86 10.01 7.59
CA LYS A 187 17.15 9.55 8.12
C LYS A 187 17.79 8.48 7.24
#